data_AF-A0A819WHY9-F1
#
_entry.id   AF-A0A819WHY9-F1
#
_cell.length_a   1.000
_cell.length_b   1.000
_cell.length_c   1.000
_cell.angle_alpha   90.00
_cell.angle_beta   90.00
_cell.angle_gamma   90.00
#
_symmetry.space_group_name_H-M   'P 1'
#
loop_
_entity.id
_entity.type
_entity.pdbx_description
1 polymer ?
#
loop_
_entity_poly.entity_id
_entity_poly.type
_entity_poly.pdbx_seq_one_letter_code
_entity_poly.pdbx_strand_id
1 'polypeptide(L)'
;MFILILPHHQIHSQVQLSSLNQPFRHAYSQARNHVLSKTDPLITINDGNVILIHHGKRTAISYRSPVYQDLKAISHIPLTIYLFLFNLESNDYDLSLDQITQLKSYLQDISTIRQSYNFASTSDSIIRTQYNILDQSIVYLRSLLESKRVNQIILKEFCIQTRILFSANVNLAARNQLDVLHSIVYPWYKQLLNETERETVKVLILAPKAARDGTVEKLYFYG
;
A
#
# COMPACT_ATOMS: atom_id res chain seq x y z
N MET A 1 2.02 14.10 -23.24
CA MET A 1 2.02 13.22 -22.05
C MET A 1 2.42 11.82 -22.52
N PHE A 2 3.56 11.29 -22.09
CA PHE A 2 4.03 9.96 -22.49
C PHE A 2 4.02 9.04 -21.27
N ILE A 3 3.38 7.87 -21.38
CA ILE A 3 3.26 6.85 -20.34
C ILE A 3 4.02 5.60 -20.79
N LEU A 4 4.88 5.04 -19.94
CA LEU A 4 5.66 3.83 -20.21
C LEU A 4 5.28 2.73 -19.22
N ILE A 5 4.87 1.56 -19.71
CA ILE A 5 4.45 0.38 -18.91
C ILE A 5 5.36 -0.81 -19.28
N LEU A 6 5.80 -1.59 -18.30
CA LEU A 6 6.69 -2.75 -18.48
C LEU A 6 5.95 -4.09 -18.18
N PRO A 7 6.19 -5.19 -18.92
CA PRO A 7 5.88 -6.57 -18.51
C PRO A 7 7.12 -7.33 -17.96
N HIS A 8 6.92 -8.45 -17.24
CA HIS A 8 7.99 -9.41 -16.87
C HIS A 8 7.58 -10.78 -17.40
N HIS A 9 8.45 -11.45 -18.14
CA HIS A 9 8.42 -12.90 -18.33
C HIS A 9 9.86 -13.43 -18.28
N GLN A 10 10.07 -14.51 -17.54
CA GLN A 10 11.08 -15.54 -17.87
C GLN A 10 10.28 -16.66 -18.57
N ILE A 11 10.76 -17.37 -19.58
CA ILE A 11 11.73 -18.48 -19.47
C ILE A 11 12.15 -18.93 -20.91
N HIS A 12 13.42 -19.35 -21.08
CA HIS A 12 14.01 -20.23 -22.13
C HIS A 12 14.10 -19.83 -23.63
N SER A 13 14.31 -18.56 -23.98
CA SER A 13 14.85 -18.12 -25.30
C SER A 13 15.92 -17.01 -25.18
N GLN A 14 16.58 -16.96 -24.03
CA GLN A 14 17.04 -15.71 -23.43
C GLN A 14 18.29 -15.08 -24.05
N VAL A 15 19.14 -15.84 -24.75
CA VAL A 15 20.39 -15.30 -25.32
C VAL A 15 20.12 -14.42 -26.55
N GLN A 16 19.18 -14.82 -27.41
CA GLN A 16 18.91 -14.09 -28.66
C GLN A 16 18.05 -12.84 -28.44
N LEU A 17 17.11 -12.90 -27.49
CA LEU A 17 16.31 -11.74 -27.09
C LEU A 17 17.09 -10.77 -26.20
N SER A 18 18.04 -11.25 -25.38
CA SER A 18 18.87 -10.34 -24.59
C SER A 18 19.79 -9.50 -25.46
N SER A 19 20.40 -10.06 -26.52
CA SER A 19 21.20 -9.29 -27.47
C SER A 19 20.38 -8.24 -28.23
N LEU A 20 19.11 -8.52 -28.54
CA LEU A 20 18.18 -7.54 -29.13
C LEU A 20 17.69 -6.49 -28.12
N ASN A 21 17.60 -6.86 -26.83
CA ASN A 21 17.16 -5.97 -25.76
C ASN A 21 18.29 -5.04 -25.27
N GLN A 22 19.56 -5.37 -25.49
CA GLN A 22 20.69 -4.53 -25.07
C GLN A 22 20.71 -3.15 -25.75
N PRO A 23 20.56 -3.04 -27.10
CA PRO A 23 20.42 -1.74 -27.76
C PRO A 23 19.25 -0.91 -27.21
N PHE A 24 18.11 -1.55 -26.93
CA PHE A 24 16.97 -0.87 -26.30
C PHE A 24 17.34 -0.32 -24.91
N ARG A 25 17.94 -1.15 -24.04
CA ARG A 25 18.38 -0.71 -22.70
C ARG A 25 19.39 0.43 -22.78
N HIS A 26 20.30 0.38 -23.74
CA HIS A 26 21.29 1.42 -23.96
C HIS A 26 20.63 2.73 -24.43
N ALA A 27 19.84 2.70 -25.50
CA ALA A 27 19.11 3.85 -26.02
C ALA A 27 18.17 4.44 -24.95
N TYR A 28 17.48 3.60 -24.19
CA TYR A 28 16.65 3.99 -23.07
C TYR A 28 17.46 4.68 -21.97
N SER A 29 18.63 4.14 -21.60
CA SER A 29 19.51 4.75 -20.59
C SER A 29 20.03 6.11 -21.05
N GLN A 30 20.39 6.26 -22.33
CA GLN A 30 20.84 7.52 -22.90
C GLN A 30 19.71 8.55 -22.92
N ALA A 31 18.51 8.17 -23.39
CA ALA A 31 17.34 9.04 -23.40
C ALA A 31 16.95 9.46 -21.98
N ARG A 32 16.95 8.54 -21.02
CA ARG A 32 16.72 8.83 -19.60
C ARG A 32 17.76 9.83 -19.07
N ASN A 33 19.05 9.60 -19.31
CA ASN A 33 20.11 10.48 -18.83
C ASN A 33 20.02 11.87 -19.47
N HIS A 34 19.70 11.96 -20.76
CA HIS A 34 19.50 13.22 -21.48
C HIS A 34 18.31 14.02 -20.93
N VAL A 35 17.20 13.34 -20.63
CA VAL A 35 16.04 13.97 -20.00
C VAL A 35 16.41 14.43 -18.59
N LEU A 36 17.02 13.58 -17.77
CA LEU A 36 17.41 13.92 -16.40
C LEU A 36 18.43 15.09 -16.35
N SER A 37 19.39 15.15 -17.28
CA SER A 37 20.38 16.24 -17.34
C SER A 37 19.78 17.59 -17.73
N LYS A 38 18.57 17.59 -18.31
CA LYS A 38 17.84 18.79 -18.73
C LYS A 38 16.61 19.07 -17.87
N THR A 39 16.34 18.22 -16.88
CA THR A 39 15.16 18.32 -16.02
C THR A 39 15.61 18.65 -14.62
N ASP A 40 15.62 19.95 -14.33
CA ASP A 40 15.90 20.52 -13.01
C ASP A 40 14.90 21.67 -12.80
N PRO A 41 14.07 21.66 -11.74
CA PRO A 41 13.91 20.62 -10.73
C PRO A 41 13.08 19.40 -11.21
N LEU A 42 13.35 18.24 -10.62
CA LEU A 42 12.59 17.01 -10.81
C LEU A 42 12.10 16.46 -9.47
N ILE A 43 10.78 16.25 -9.35
CA ILE A 43 10.18 15.51 -8.25
C ILE A 43 9.89 14.09 -8.72
N THR A 44 10.35 13.08 -7.99
CA THR A 44 10.02 11.68 -8.26
C THR A 44 9.34 11.04 -7.07
N ILE A 45 8.35 10.17 -7.32
CA ILE A 45 7.75 9.33 -6.29
C ILE A 45 8.07 7.88 -6.60
N ASN A 46 8.59 7.17 -5.60
CA ASN A 46 8.92 5.76 -5.71
C ASN A 46 8.85 5.08 -4.34
N ASP A 47 8.15 3.95 -4.27
CA ASP A 47 8.12 3.04 -3.12
C ASP A 47 7.97 3.74 -1.75
N GLY A 48 6.96 4.59 -1.60
CA GLY A 48 6.71 5.28 -0.33
C GLY A 48 7.65 6.45 -0.04
N ASN A 49 8.49 6.86 -1.00
CA ASN A 49 9.35 8.03 -0.92
C ASN A 49 8.98 9.06 -1.97
N VAL A 50 9.09 10.33 -1.59
CA VAL A 50 9.13 11.47 -2.49
C VAL A 50 10.54 12.02 -2.52
N ILE A 51 11.06 12.30 -3.71
CA ILE A 51 12.45 12.68 -3.93
C ILE A 51 12.46 13.96 -4.76
N LEU A 52 13.15 14.99 -4.27
CA LEU A 52 13.49 16.18 -5.04
C LEU A 52 14.93 16.04 -5.56
N ILE A 53 15.10 16.20 -6.86
CA ILE A 53 16.39 16.47 -7.49
C ILE A 53 16.36 17.94 -7.90
N HIS A 54 17.20 18.75 -7.26
CA HIS A 54 17.29 20.19 -7.50
C HIS A 54 18.75 20.63 -7.45
N HIS A 55 19.26 21.25 -8.52
CA HIS A 55 20.65 21.71 -8.65
C HIS A 55 21.69 20.63 -8.32
N GLY A 56 21.47 19.41 -8.82
CA GLY A 56 22.34 18.26 -8.57
C GLY A 56 22.23 17.67 -7.17
N LYS A 57 21.47 18.29 -6.25
CA LYS A 57 21.19 17.75 -4.91
C LYS A 57 19.97 16.86 -4.94
N ARG A 58 20.11 15.67 -4.34
CA ARG A 58 19.01 14.70 -4.16
C ARG A 58 18.55 14.69 -2.70
N THR A 59 17.29 15.02 -2.46
CA THR A 59 16.63 14.96 -1.15
C THR A 59 15.51 13.93 -1.21
N ALA A 60 15.55 12.88 -0.38
CA ALA A 60 14.54 11.82 -0.36
C ALA A 60 13.87 11.76 1.02
N ILE A 61 12.54 11.75 1.05
CA ILE A 61 11.74 11.71 2.27
C ILE A 61 10.64 10.66 2.12
N SER A 62 10.48 9.80 3.13
CA SER A 62 9.37 8.83 3.19
C SER A 62 8.07 9.55 3.53
N TYR A 63 7.00 9.25 2.80
CA TYR A 63 5.64 9.71 3.12
C TYR A 63 4.78 8.64 3.78
N ARG A 64 5.35 7.47 4.11
CA ARG A 64 4.67 6.41 4.86
C ARG A 64 4.73 6.75 6.35
N SER A 65 3.71 7.45 6.83
CA SER A 65 3.61 7.80 8.26
C SER A 65 3.33 6.57 9.15
N PRO A 66 3.62 6.63 10.45
CA PRO A 66 3.20 5.61 11.41
C PRO A 66 1.68 5.36 11.40
N VAL A 67 0.87 6.43 11.26
CA VAL A 67 -0.59 6.32 11.17
C VAL A 67 -1.02 5.51 9.95
N TYR A 68 -0.40 5.73 8.80
CA TYR A 68 -0.66 4.94 7.59
C TYR A 68 -0.33 3.46 7.80
N GLN A 69 0.80 3.17 8.46
CA GLN A 69 1.22 1.79 8.72
C GLN A 69 0.23 1.07 9.63
N ASP A 70 -0.22 1.71 10.71
CA ASP A 70 -1.24 1.17 11.61
C ASP A 70 -2.55 0.85 10.86
N LEU A 71 -3.08 1.83 10.12
CA LEU A 71 -4.33 1.67 9.35
C LEU A 71 -4.21 0.52 8.35
N LYS A 72 -3.08 0.41 7.65
CA LYS A 72 -2.81 -0.66 6.69
C LYS A 72 -2.73 -2.02 7.38
N ALA A 73 -1.98 -2.13 8.47
CA ALA A 73 -1.76 -3.38 9.19
C ALA A 73 -3.07 -3.93 9.77
N ILE A 74 -3.85 -3.09 10.45
CA ILE A 74 -5.15 -3.49 11.02
C ILE A 74 -6.14 -3.91 9.93
N SER A 75 -6.13 -3.21 8.79
CA SER A 75 -6.99 -3.54 7.64
C SER A 75 -6.69 -4.93 7.04
N HIS A 76 -5.47 -5.45 7.22
CA HIS A 76 -5.13 -6.79 6.77
C HIS A 76 -5.65 -7.91 7.68
N ILE A 77 -6.12 -7.61 8.89
CA ILE A 77 -6.54 -8.65 9.85
C ILE A 77 -7.75 -9.44 9.32
N PRO A 78 -8.88 -8.82 8.97
CA PRO A 78 -10.04 -9.56 8.46
C PRO A 78 -9.73 -10.31 7.16
N LEU A 79 -8.88 -9.71 6.30
CA LEU A 79 -8.43 -10.35 5.06
C LEU A 79 -7.58 -11.59 5.35
N THR A 80 -6.66 -11.52 6.31
CA THR A 80 -5.83 -12.66 6.73
C THR A 80 -6.71 -13.81 7.23
N ILE A 81 -7.71 -13.51 8.06
CA ILE A 81 -8.68 -14.51 8.53
C ILE A 81 -9.40 -15.14 7.34
N TYR A 82 -9.94 -14.34 6.43
CA TYR A 82 -10.60 -14.87 5.22
C TYR A 82 -9.66 -15.78 4.40
N LEU A 83 -8.39 -15.40 4.24
CA LEU A 83 -7.40 -16.18 3.50
C LEU A 83 -7.07 -17.51 4.17
N PHE A 84 -6.99 -17.57 5.50
CA PHE A 84 -6.83 -18.84 6.23
C PHE A 84 -8.01 -19.79 6.04
N LEU A 85 -9.19 -19.25 5.76
CA LEU A 85 -10.43 -19.99 5.59
C LEU A 85 -10.82 -20.16 4.11
N PHE A 86 -10.01 -19.63 3.20
CA PHE A 86 -10.32 -19.62 1.78
C PHE A 86 -10.29 -21.05 1.24
N ASN A 87 -11.45 -21.51 0.78
CA ASN A 87 -11.62 -22.82 0.18
C ASN A 87 -12.51 -22.69 -1.07
N LEU A 88 -12.01 -23.20 -2.21
CA LEU A 88 -12.68 -23.12 -3.51
C LEU A 88 -13.81 -24.14 -3.67
N GLU A 89 -13.84 -25.20 -2.86
CA GLU A 89 -14.77 -26.32 -3.03
C GLU A 89 -16.14 -26.11 -2.35
N SER A 90 -16.38 -24.89 -1.82
CA SER A 90 -17.71 -24.31 -1.54
C SER A 90 -18.69 -25.21 -0.78
N ASN A 91 -18.48 -25.36 0.53
CA ASN A 91 -19.51 -25.68 1.54
C ASN A 91 -18.99 -25.31 2.94
N ASP A 92 -19.86 -25.40 3.96
CA ASP A 92 -19.43 -25.47 5.36
C ASP A 92 -18.47 -26.65 5.55
N TYR A 93 -17.39 -26.45 6.29
CA TYR A 93 -16.37 -27.48 6.48
C TYR A 93 -15.77 -27.45 7.88
N ASP A 94 -15.31 -28.60 8.34
CA ASP A 94 -14.62 -28.73 9.62
C ASP A 94 -13.16 -28.31 9.46
N LEU A 95 -12.64 -27.56 10.43
CA LEU A 95 -11.27 -27.10 10.40
C LEU A 95 -10.29 -28.27 10.55
N SER A 96 -9.26 -28.27 9.71
CA SER A 96 -8.10 -29.14 9.92
C SER A 96 -7.33 -28.75 11.19
N LEU A 97 -6.52 -29.67 11.73
CA LEU A 97 -5.66 -29.39 12.89
C LEU A 97 -4.67 -28.25 12.61
N ASP A 98 -4.16 -28.16 11.38
CA ASP A 98 -3.25 -27.10 10.96
C ASP A 98 -3.95 -25.73 10.94
N GLN A 99 -5.17 -25.66 10.40
CA GLN A 99 -5.97 -24.44 10.45
C GLN A 99 -6.29 -24.03 11.90
N ILE A 100 -6.68 -24.98 12.76
CA ILE A 100 -6.93 -24.69 14.19
C ILE A 100 -5.67 -24.12 14.85
N THR A 101 -4.50 -24.70 14.57
CA THR A 101 -3.21 -24.22 15.12
C THR A 101 -2.88 -22.82 14.63
N GLN A 102 -3.04 -22.57 13.33
CA GLN A 102 -2.81 -21.26 12.71
C GLN A 102 -3.75 -20.19 13.27
N LEU A 103 -5.05 -20.49 13.39
CA LEU A 103 -6.05 -19.58 13.93
C LEU A 103 -5.82 -19.28 15.42
N LYS A 104 -5.39 -20.27 16.22
CA LYS A 104 -5.02 -20.06 17.63
C LYS A 104 -3.82 -19.12 17.77
N SER A 105 -2.76 -19.35 16.98
CA SER A 105 -1.59 -18.46 16.98
C SER A 105 -2.00 -17.04 16.61
N TYR A 106 -2.81 -16.89 15.56
CA TYR A 106 -3.23 -15.57 15.11
C TYR A 106 -4.17 -14.87 16.09
N LEU A 107 -5.07 -15.60 16.75
CA LEU A 107 -5.90 -15.08 17.84
C LEU A 107 -5.05 -14.55 18.99
N GLN A 108 -3.97 -15.27 19.35
CA GLN A 108 -3.04 -14.82 20.39
C GLN A 108 -2.36 -13.50 19.99
N ASP A 109 -1.82 -13.43 18.78
CA ASP A 109 -1.16 -12.22 18.26
C ASP A 109 -2.09 -11.00 18.28
N ILE A 110 -3.31 -11.15 17.73
CA ILE A 110 -4.31 -10.08 17.71
C ILE A 110 -4.72 -9.68 19.12
N SER A 111 -4.88 -10.64 20.04
CA SER A 111 -5.24 -10.36 21.44
C SER A 111 -4.12 -9.59 22.17
N THR A 112 -2.86 -9.91 21.91
CA THR A 112 -1.72 -9.17 22.47
C THR A 112 -1.66 -7.74 21.96
N ILE A 113 -1.85 -7.52 20.64
CA ILE A 113 -1.95 -6.18 20.05
C ILE A 113 -3.13 -5.42 20.67
N ARG A 114 -4.29 -6.06 20.80
CA ARG A 114 -5.49 -5.45 21.38
C ARG A 114 -5.31 -4.95 22.81
N GLN A 115 -4.44 -5.59 23.59
CA GLN A 115 -4.19 -5.24 24.99
C GLN A 115 -3.11 -4.17 25.18
N SER A 116 -2.10 -4.13 24.32
CA SER A 116 -0.85 -3.42 24.59
C SER A 116 -0.44 -2.41 23.53
N TYR A 117 -1.07 -2.42 22.35
CA TYR A 117 -0.65 -1.58 21.24
C TYR A 117 -1.15 -0.15 21.37
N ASN A 118 -0.23 0.81 21.29
CA ASN A 118 -0.53 2.22 21.23
C ASN A 118 -0.51 2.69 19.79
N PHE A 119 -1.69 2.96 19.23
CA PHE A 119 -1.82 3.48 17.87
C PHE A 119 -1.20 4.87 17.75
N ALA A 120 -0.56 5.13 16.61
CA ALA A 120 0.14 6.39 16.32
C ALA A 120 -0.80 7.58 16.09
N SER A 121 -2.07 7.32 15.77
CA SER A 121 -3.08 8.38 15.62
C SER A 121 -3.36 9.04 16.96
N THR A 122 -3.54 10.36 16.98
CA THR A 122 -4.03 11.10 18.16
C THR A 122 -5.55 11.27 18.15
N SER A 123 -6.24 10.83 17.09
CA SER A 123 -7.69 10.91 16.97
C SER A 123 -8.37 9.70 17.61
N ASP A 124 -9.14 9.94 18.68
CA ASP A 124 -9.90 8.91 19.39
C ASP A 124 -10.86 8.14 18.48
N SER A 125 -11.48 8.81 17.50
CA SER A 125 -12.40 8.16 16.58
C SER A 125 -11.69 7.15 15.67
N ILE A 126 -10.49 7.49 15.19
CA ILE A 126 -9.65 6.59 14.40
C ILE A 126 -9.17 5.42 15.25
N ILE A 127 -8.69 5.68 16.47
CA ILE A 127 -8.23 4.67 17.42
C ILE A 127 -9.36 3.68 17.72
N ARG A 128 -10.56 4.18 18.04
CA ARG A 128 -11.74 3.36 18.33
C ARG A 128 -12.11 2.44 17.18
N THR A 129 -12.04 2.92 15.94
CA THR A 129 -12.28 2.07 14.76
C THR A 129 -11.28 0.90 14.68
N GLN A 130 -10.00 1.12 15.02
CA GLN A 130 -9.00 0.05 14.99
C GLN A 130 -9.30 -1.01 16.04
N TYR A 131 -9.66 -0.57 17.26
CA TYR A 131 -10.08 -1.49 18.31
C TYR A 131 -11.35 -2.26 17.95
N ASN A 132 -12.32 -1.65 17.27
CA ASN A 132 -13.50 -2.36 16.78
C ASN A 132 -13.15 -3.47 15.78
N ILE A 133 -12.19 -3.24 14.88
CA ILE A 133 -11.73 -4.27 13.93
C ILE A 133 -11.08 -5.44 14.69
N LEU A 134 -10.21 -5.13 15.66
CA LEU A 134 -9.56 -6.14 16.51
C LEU A 134 -10.61 -6.96 17.29
N ASP A 135 -11.56 -6.29 17.94
CA ASP A 135 -12.58 -6.93 18.76
C ASP A 135 -13.50 -7.85 17.93
N GLN A 136 -13.98 -7.38 16.77
CA GLN A 136 -14.78 -8.21 15.87
C GLN A 136 -14.00 -9.42 15.36
N SER A 137 -12.72 -9.25 15.05
CA SER A 137 -11.84 -10.34 14.60
C SER A 137 -11.60 -11.37 15.71
N ILE A 138 -11.37 -10.92 16.95
CA ILE A 138 -11.22 -11.79 18.13
C ILE A 138 -12.50 -12.58 18.39
N VAL A 139 -13.66 -11.93 18.38
CA VAL A 139 -14.95 -12.59 18.60
C VAL A 139 -15.21 -13.66 17.56
N TYR A 140 -14.97 -13.35 16.28
CA TYR A 140 -15.16 -14.30 15.20
C TYR A 140 -14.20 -15.49 15.31
N LEU A 141 -12.90 -15.25 15.56
CA LEU A 141 -11.91 -16.32 15.74
C LEU A 141 -12.23 -17.24 16.93
N ARG A 142 -12.71 -16.69 18.05
CA ARG A 142 -13.12 -17.50 19.22
C ARG A 142 -14.30 -18.40 18.86
N SER A 143 -15.36 -17.85 18.27
CA SER A 143 -16.52 -18.63 17.83
C SER A 143 -16.13 -19.76 16.87
N LEU A 144 -15.23 -19.47 15.93
CA LEU A 144 -14.73 -20.43 14.97
C LEU A 144 -13.90 -21.55 15.62
N LEU A 145 -13.08 -21.22 16.62
CA LEU A 145 -12.28 -22.20 17.37
C LEU A 145 -13.11 -23.05 18.33
N GLU A 146 -14.22 -22.52 18.84
CA GLU A 146 -15.19 -23.23 19.67
C GLU A 146 -15.99 -24.24 18.83
N SER A 147 -16.54 -23.81 17.69
CA SER A 147 -17.30 -24.69 16.79
C SER A 147 -16.41 -25.68 16.04
N LYS A 148 -15.13 -25.33 15.84
CA LYS A 148 -14.16 -26.02 14.96
C LYS A 148 -14.66 -26.21 13.53
N ARG A 149 -15.62 -25.38 13.11
CA ARG A 149 -16.30 -25.49 11.82
C ARG A 149 -16.49 -24.12 11.21
N VAL A 150 -16.14 -24.00 9.93
CA VAL A 150 -16.45 -22.82 9.13
C VAL A 150 -17.88 -22.92 8.65
N ASN A 151 -18.68 -21.94 9.05
CA ASN A 151 -19.98 -21.67 8.46
C ASN A 151 -19.84 -20.52 7.45
N GLN A 152 -20.21 -20.78 6.19
CA GLN A 152 -20.02 -19.82 5.10
C GLN A 152 -20.92 -18.58 5.24
N ILE A 153 -22.10 -18.72 5.85
CA ILE A 153 -23.00 -17.58 6.12
C ILE A 153 -22.35 -16.66 7.15
N ILE A 154 -21.88 -17.21 8.27
CA ILE A 154 -21.22 -16.44 9.32
C ILE A 154 -19.91 -15.81 8.81
N LEU A 155 -19.11 -16.54 8.02
CA LEU A 155 -17.91 -16.00 7.38
C LEU A 155 -18.24 -14.81 6.46
N LYS A 156 -19.29 -14.95 5.64
CA LYS A 156 -19.75 -13.87 4.76
C LYS A 156 -20.22 -12.65 5.55
N GLU A 157 -20.96 -12.85 6.63
CA GLU A 157 -21.40 -11.76 7.53
C GLU A 157 -20.20 -11.04 8.16
N PHE A 158 -19.22 -11.79 8.68
CA PHE A 158 -17.96 -11.24 9.17
C PHE A 158 -17.25 -10.40 8.11
N CYS A 159 -17.13 -10.90 6.87
CA CYS A 159 -16.52 -10.16 5.77
C CYS A 159 -17.30 -8.89 5.40
N ILE A 160 -18.64 -8.92 5.41
CA ILE A 160 -19.47 -7.74 5.12
C ILE A 160 -19.28 -6.66 6.20
N GLN A 161 -19.33 -7.04 7.47
CA GLN A 161 -19.18 -6.13 8.60
C GLN A 161 -17.79 -5.48 8.60
N THR A 162 -16.75 -6.29 8.44
CA THR A 162 -15.37 -5.81 8.44
C THR A 162 -15.02 -5.02 7.18
N ARG A 163 -15.66 -5.27 6.03
CA ARG A 163 -15.47 -4.48 4.81
C ARG A 163 -15.80 -3.00 5.01
N ILE A 164 -16.82 -2.66 5.79
CA ILE A 164 -17.17 -1.25 6.06
C ILE A 164 -16.03 -0.56 6.80
N LEU A 165 -15.48 -1.22 7.83
CA LEU A 165 -14.37 -0.70 8.63
C LEU A 165 -13.06 -0.65 7.82
N PHE A 166 -12.81 -1.66 7.00
CA PHE A 166 -11.70 -1.71 6.05
C PHE A 166 -11.74 -0.53 5.09
N SER A 167 -12.90 -0.26 4.45
CA SER A 167 -13.05 0.87 3.53
C SER A 167 -12.83 2.21 4.23
N ALA A 168 -13.25 2.35 5.48
CA ALA A 168 -12.96 3.55 6.27
C ALA A 168 -11.45 3.74 6.47
N ASN A 169 -10.72 2.67 6.81
CA ASN A 169 -9.27 2.70 6.93
C ASN A 169 -8.56 3.02 5.61
N VAL A 170 -9.04 2.50 4.48
CA VAL A 170 -8.51 2.84 3.15
C VAL A 170 -8.63 4.34 2.88
N ASN A 171 -9.79 4.93 3.16
CA ASN A 171 -10.00 6.37 2.98
C ASN A 171 -9.13 7.21 3.90
N LEU A 172 -9.03 6.83 5.18
CA LEU A 172 -8.18 7.51 6.16
C LEU A 172 -6.70 7.39 5.79
N ALA A 173 -6.25 6.22 5.32
CA ALA A 173 -4.89 5.99 4.88
C ALA A 173 -4.56 6.84 3.64
N ALA A 174 -5.47 6.91 2.67
CA ALA A 174 -5.32 7.75 1.49
C ALA A 174 -5.22 9.23 1.88
N ARG A 175 -6.12 9.73 2.72
CA ARG A 175 -6.08 11.11 3.22
C ARG A 175 -4.77 11.40 3.96
N ASN A 176 -4.36 10.53 4.88
CA ASN A 176 -3.12 10.70 5.61
C ASN A 176 -1.90 10.76 4.68
N GLN A 177 -1.85 9.90 3.66
CA GLN A 177 -0.77 9.94 2.68
C GLN A 177 -0.79 11.24 1.86
N LEU A 178 -1.96 11.76 1.47
CA LEU A 178 -2.08 13.06 0.80
C LEU A 178 -1.58 14.19 1.69
N ASP A 179 -2.01 14.23 2.95
CA ASP A 179 -1.63 15.27 3.91
C ASP A 179 -0.10 15.26 4.16
N VAL A 180 0.51 14.07 4.26
CA VAL A 180 1.96 13.91 4.42
C VAL A 180 2.72 14.24 3.14
N LEU A 181 2.22 13.83 1.96
CA LEU A 181 2.81 14.27 0.69
C LEU A 181 2.80 15.79 0.60
N HIS A 182 1.67 16.42 0.94
CA HIS A 182 1.51 17.85 0.89
C HIS A 182 2.49 18.56 1.82
N SER A 183 2.61 18.10 3.07
CA SER A 183 3.52 18.70 4.04
C SER A 183 5.00 18.60 3.64
N ILE A 184 5.37 17.63 2.79
CA ILE A 184 6.72 17.50 2.24
C ILE A 184 6.91 18.33 0.97
N VAL A 185 6.00 18.18 -0.01
CA VAL A 185 6.16 18.73 -1.35
C VAL A 185 5.85 20.22 -1.39
N TYR A 186 4.86 20.68 -0.63
CA TYR A 186 4.44 22.08 -0.67
C TYR A 186 5.54 23.06 -0.21
N PRO A 187 6.31 22.78 0.87
CA PRO A 187 7.48 23.59 1.21
C PRO A 187 8.53 23.63 0.10
N TRP A 188 8.81 22.49 -0.57
CA TRP A 188 9.73 22.49 -1.71
C TRP A 188 9.24 23.41 -2.82
N TYR A 189 7.97 23.25 -3.21
CA TYR A 189 7.35 24.06 -4.25
C TYR A 189 7.35 25.56 -3.90
N LYS A 190 6.98 25.93 -2.67
CA LYS A 190 6.80 27.34 -2.26
C LYS A 190 8.07 28.04 -1.77
N GLN A 191 9.06 27.31 -1.27
CA GLN A 191 10.22 27.90 -0.60
C GLN A 191 11.53 27.58 -1.31
N LEU A 192 11.66 26.42 -1.95
CA LEU A 192 12.90 26.02 -2.63
C LEU A 192 12.88 26.36 -4.12
N LEU A 193 11.72 26.23 -4.79
CA LEU A 193 11.61 26.52 -6.22
C LEU A 193 11.29 28.00 -6.46
N ASN A 194 11.99 28.61 -7.42
CA ASN A 194 11.65 29.94 -7.94
C ASN A 194 10.46 29.89 -8.92
N GLU A 195 10.01 31.06 -9.41
CA GLU A 195 8.83 31.15 -10.29
C GLU A 195 8.98 30.34 -11.58
N THR A 196 10.10 30.47 -12.29
CA THR A 196 10.38 29.72 -13.52
C THR A 196 10.48 28.22 -13.26
N GLU A 197 11.08 27.82 -12.14
CA GLU A 197 11.18 26.42 -11.74
C GLU A 197 9.82 25.82 -11.42
N ARG A 198 8.89 26.58 -10.81
CA ARG A 198 7.52 26.12 -10.55
C ARG A 198 6.72 25.88 -11.82
N GLU A 199 6.96 26.67 -12.87
CA GLU A 199 6.30 26.49 -14.17
C GLU A 199 6.86 25.31 -14.96
N THR A 200 8.11 24.94 -14.70
CA THR A 200 8.85 23.96 -15.50
C THR A 200 9.10 22.63 -14.79
N VAL A 201 8.92 22.57 -13.46
CA VAL A 201 9.13 21.38 -12.62
C VAL A 201 8.43 20.17 -13.22
N LYS A 202 9.15 19.07 -13.31
CA LYS A 202 8.59 17.79 -13.77
C LYS A 202 8.33 16.89 -12.58
N VAL A 203 7.25 16.13 -12.67
CA VAL A 203 6.88 15.12 -11.68
C VAL A 203 6.88 13.75 -12.36
N LEU A 204 7.65 12.82 -11.80
CA LEU A 204 7.72 11.43 -12.26
C LEU A 204 7.16 10.50 -11.17
N ILE A 205 5.98 9.93 -11.43
CA ILE A 205 5.36 8.95 -10.53
C ILE A 205 5.75 7.55 -11.02
N LEU A 206 6.63 6.88 -10.27
CA LEU A 206 7.02 5.49 -10.51
C LEU A 206 6.03 4.58 -9.80
N ALA A 207 4.90 4.29 -10.46
CA ALA A 207 3.90 3.37 -9.94
C ALA A 207 4.37 1.91 -10.07
N PRO A 208 3.93 1.00 -9.16
CA PRO A 208 4.14 -0.43 -9.35
C PRO A 208 3.53 -0.89 -10.68
N LYS A 209 4.06 -2.01 -11.21
CA LYS A 209 3.80 -2.59 -12.53
C LYS A 209 2.31 -2.75 -12.91
N ALA A 210 1.42 -2.73 -11.92
CA ALA A 210 -0.03 -2.65 -12.07
C ALA A 210 -0.54 -1.38 -11.36
N ALA A 211 -0.37 -0.21 -11.99
CA ALA A 211 -0.94 1.03 -11.51
C ALA A 211 -2.47 0.92 -11.58
N ARG A 212 -3.13 0.91 -10.41
CA ARG A 212 -4.60 0.95 -10.35
C ARG A 212 -5.08 2.37 -10.69
N ASP A 213 -6.27 2.51 -11.24
CA ASP A 213 -6.89 3.83 -11.34
C ASP A 213 -7.07 4.43 -9.94
N GLY A 214 -6.79 5.73 -9.78
CA GLY A 214 -6.95 6.44 -8.51
C GLY A 214 -5.86 6.22 -7.45
N THR A 215 -4.63 5.86 -7.81
CA THR A 215 -3.51 5.86 -6.85
C THR A 215 -3.32 7.24 -6.21
N VAL A 216 -3.05 7.27 -4.90
CA VAL A 216 -2.94 8.51 -4.09
C VAL A 216 -1.96 9.52 -4.70
N GLU A 217 -0.84 9.02 -5.23
CA GLU A 217 0.17 9.84 -5.90
C GLU A 217 -0.40 10.56 -7.11
N LYS A 218 -1.25 9.90 -7.90
CA LYS A 218 -1.90 10.52 -9.06
C LYS A 218 -2.93 11.54 -8.61
N LEU A 219 -3.75 11.23 -7.60
CA LEU A 219 -4.75 12.16 -7.07
C LEU A 219 -4.12 13.46 -6.58
N TYR A 220 -2.94 13.41 -5.97
CA TYR A 220 -2.25 14.60 -5.46
C TYR A 220 -1.72 15.54 -6.57
N PHE A 221 -1.17 14.98 -7.67
CA PHE A 221 -0.53 15.79 -8.73
C PHE A 221 -1.42 16.11 -9.92
N TYR A 222 -2.49 15.34 -10.14
CA TYR A 222 -3.40 15.51 -11.28
C TYR A 222 -4.80 16.02 -10.90
N GLY A 223 -5.17 15.98 -9.62
CA GLY A 223 -6.42 16.55 -9.09
C GLY A 223 -6.25 18.00 -8.71
#